data_AF-A0A6V8SDT8-F1
#
_entry.id   AF-A0A6V8SDT8-F1
#
_cell.length_a   1.000
_cell.length_b   1.000
_cell.length_c   1.000
_cell.angle_alpha   90.00
_cell.angle_beta   90.00
_cell.angle_gamma   90.00
#
_symmetry.space_group_name_H-M   'P 1'
#
loop_
_entity.id
_entity.type
_entity.pdbx_description
1 polymer ?
#
loop_
_entity_poly.entity_id
_entity_poly.type
_entity_poly.pdbx_seq_one_letter_code
_entity_poly.pdbx_strand_id
1 'polypeptide(L)'
;MAKYKIGDELLIINDPNEEKDKLKELTKLSIDGDYAQISWGLRVVKVEYEKPYTTLTYRNANGELNKVFAECRDVENFDQEKVLEKALLKAFQNEIINISVSKNTVHPECRYNR
;
A
#
# COMPACT_ATOMS: atom_id res chain seq x y z
N MET A 1 25.76 2.96 -3.49
CA MET A 1 24.72 2.85 -2.46
C MET A 1 23.78 4.03 -2.62
N ALA A 2 22.65 3.82 -3.30
CA ALA A 2 21.69 4.89 -3.59
C ALA A 2 20.80 5.14 -2.36
N LYS A 3 20.96 6.31 -1.74
CA LYS A 3 20.05 6.84 -0.74
C LYS A 3 18.78 7.28 -1.46
N TYR A 4 17.74 6.44 -1.47
CA TYR A 4 16.42 6.89 -1.93
C TYR A 4 15.84 7.82 -0.86
N LYS A 5 15.73 9.11 -1.18
CA LYS A 5 14.99 10.08 -0.37
C LYS A 5 13.50 9.77 -0.51
N ILE A 6 12.88 9.29 0.55
CA ILE A 6 11.43 9.16 0.61
C ILE A 6 10.87 10.57 0.73
N GLY A 7 10.42 11.16 -0.39
CA GLY A 7 9.80 12.50 -0.37
C GLY A 7 9.77 13.27 -1.69
N ASP A 8 10.55 12.88 -2.72
CA ASP A 8 10.79 13.81 -3.82
C ASP A 8 9.71 13.89 -4.91
N GLU A 9 8.73 12.99 -5.00
CA GLU A 9 7.57 13.20 -5.90
C GLU A 9 6.26 12.61 -5.34
N LEU A 10 5.54 13.41 -4.56
CA LEU A 10 4.10 13.19 -4.35
C LEU A 10 3.39 13.50 -5.67
N LEU A 11 3.14 12.49 -6.50
CA LEU A 11 2.32 12.62 -7.72
C LEU A 11 0.89 13.04 -7.33
N ILE A 12 0.59 14.34 -7.39
CA ILE A 12 -0.77 14.87 -7.27
C ILE A 12 -1.49 14.60 -8.60
N ILE A 13 -2.11 13.42 -8.73
CA ILE A 13 -2.98 13.10 -9.86
C ILE A 13 -4.34 13.77 -9.59
N ASN A 14 -4.66 14.79 -10.39
CA ASN A 14 -5.88 15.59 -10.25
C ASN A 14 -7.12 14.92 -10.89
N ASP A 15 -6.95 13.84 -11.64
CA ASP A 15 -8.05 13.18 -12.35
C ASP A 15 -8.34 11.75 -11.80
N PRO A 16 -9.56 11.44 -11.35
CA PRO A 16 -9.91 10.14 -10.78
C PRO A 16 -9.82 8.97 -11.78
N ASN A 17 -9.88 9.24 -13.09
CA ASN A 17 -9.67 8.19 -14.11
C ASN A 17 -8.18 7.87 -14.28
N GLU A 18 -7.32 8.89 -14.35
CA GLU A 18 -5.86 8.69 -14.41
C GLU A 18 -5.31 8.00 -13.16
N GLU A 19 -5.93 8.25 -12.00
CA GLU A 19 -5.55 7.60 -10.74
C GLU A 19 -5.75 6.10 -10.79
N LYS A 20 -6.91 5.64 -11.28
CA LYS A 20 -7.24 4.21 -11.35
C LYS A 20 -6.31 3.48 -12.32
N ASP A 21 -5.99 4.08 -13.45
CA ASP A 21 -5.13 3.46 -14.45
C ASP A 21 -3.68 3.39 -13.95
N LYS A 22 -3.17 4.44 -13.31
CA LYS A 22 -1.84 4.41 -12.66
C LYS A 22 -1.77 3.39 -11.52
N LEU A 23 -2.82 3.26 -10.70
CA LEU A 23 -2.85 2.26 -9.64
C LEU A 23 -2.88 0.84 -10.19
N LYS A 24 -3.56 0.60 -11.32
CA LYS A 24 -3.53 -0.69 -12.03
C LYS A 24 -2.13 -1.00 -12.58
N GLU A 25 -1.44 -0.03 -13.17
CA GLU A 25 -0.07 -0.22 -13.69
C GLU A 25 0.94 -0.56 -12.58
N LEU A 26 0.82 0.10 -11.43
CA LEU A 26 1.67 -0.16 -10.26
C LEU A 26 1.33 -1.48 -9.56
N THR A 27 0.13 -2.01 -9.80
CA THR A 27 -0.40 -3.21 -9.15
C THR A 27 -0.32 -4.40 -10.10
N LYS A 28 0.81 -5.11 -10.05
CA LYS A 28 1.10 -6.25 -10.94
C LYS A 28 1.68 -7.44 -10.19
N LEU A 29 1.33 -8.63 -10.67
CA LEU A 29 1.96 -9.88 -10.27
C LEU A 29 2.55 -10.50 -11.53
N SER A 30 3.86 -10.70 -11.56
CA SER A 30 4.57 -11.30 -12.68
C SER A 30 5.41 -12.49 -12.20
N ILE A 31 5.55 -13.48 -13.07
CA ILE A 31 6.44 -14.64 -12.88
C ILE A 31 7.48 -14.57 -13.99
N ASP A 32 8.75 -14.62 -13.61
CA ASP A 32 9.88 -14.66 -14.53
C ASP A 32 10.81 -15.82 -14.14
N GLY A 33 10.79 -16.88 -14.95
CA GLY A 33 11.43 -18.16 -14.63
C GLY A 33 10.90 -18.73 -13.30
N ASP A 34 11.82 -18.99 -12.36
CA ASP A 34 11.54 -19.54 -11.03
C ASP A 34 11.19 -18.46 -9.98
N TYR A 35 11.11 -17.19 -10.39
CA TYR A 35 10.89 -16.06 -9.47
C TYR A 35 9.52 -15.41 -9.69
N ALA A 36 8.81 -15.14 -8.60
CA ALA A 36 7.58 -14.37 -8.62
C ALA A 36 7.80 -12.98 -7.99
N GLN A 37 7.29 -11.94 -8.65
CA GLN A 37 7.34 -10.56 -8.15
C GLN A 37 5.93 -9.99 -8.06
N ILE A 38 5.61 -9.40 -6.91
CA ILE A 38 4.41 -8.58 -6.71
C ILE A 38 4.82 -7.11 -6.56
N SER A 39 4.14 -6.24 -7.28
CA SER A 39 4.20 -4.78 -7.11
C SER A 39 2.80 -4.29 -6.77
N TRP A 40 2.70 -3.34 -5.83
CA TRP A 40 1.42 -2.80 -5.40
C TRP A 40 1.47 -1.27 -5.37
N GLY A 41 0.47 -0.63 -5.97
CA GLY A 41 0.30 0.82 -5.94
C GLY A 41 -0.64 1.24 -4.82
N LEU A 42 -0.26 2.30 -4.10
CA LEU A 42 -1.12 2.99 -3.14
C LEU A 42 -1.04 4.49 -3.42
N ARG A 43 -2.16 5.20 -3.38
CA ARG A 43 -2.15 6.67 -3.41
C ARG A 43 -2.11 7.19 -1.99
N VAL A 44 -1.03 7.87 -1.60
CA VAL A 44 -0.98 8.62 -0.34
C VAL A 44 -1.88 9.85 -0.47
N VAL A 45 -2.85 9.99 0.45
CA VAL A 45 -3.79 11.12 0.49
C VAL A 45 -3.35 12.13 1.53
N LYS A 46 -2.98 11.66 2.72
CA LYS A 46 -2.56 12.52 3.84
C LYS A 46 -1.62 11.75 4.76
N VAL A 47 -0.60 12.44 5.26
CA VAL A 47 0.25 11.95 6.34
C VAL A 47 0.19 12.95 7.48
N GLU A 48 -0.13 12.47 8.68
CA GLU A 48 -0.21 13.27 9.90
C GLU A 48 0.80 12.71 10.91
N TYR A 49 1.65 13.58 11.46
CA TYR A 49 2.64 13.22 12.46
C TYR A 49 2.21 13.76 13.82
N GLU A 50 1.89 12.87 14.75
CA GLU A 50 1.47 13.20 16.11
C GLU A 50 2.33 12.39 17.08
N LYS A 51 3.53 12.88 17.39
CA LYS A 51 4.53 12.15 18.19
C LYS A 51 3.89 11.48 19.43
N PRO A 52 4.06 10.15 19.64
CA PRO A 52 4.92 9.21 18.90
C PRO A 52 4.28 8.51 17.69
N TYR A 53 3.07 8.90 17.31
CA TYR A 53 2.26 8.30 16.26
C TYR A 53 2.42 8.97 14.89
N THR A 54 2.10 8.21 13.86
CA THR A 54 1.94 8.70 12.49
C THR A 54 0.73 8.02 11.87
N THR A 55 -0.15 8.84 11.32
CA THR A 55 -1.37 8.40 10.65
C THR A 55 -1.18 8.59 9.16
N LEU A 56 -1.26 7.49 8.40
CA LEU A 56 -1.25 7.50 6.94
C LEU A 56 -2.66 7.23 6.45
N THR A 57 -3.22 8.19 5.73
CA THR A 57 -4.45 8.02 4.94
C THR A 57 -4.06 7.76 3.50
N TYR A 58 -4.53 6.64 2.94
CA TYR A 58 -4.23 6.25 1.57
C TYR A 58 -5.49 5.78 0.86
N ARG A 59 -5.43 5.72 -0.46
CA ARG A 59 -6.47 5.14 -1.31
C ARG A 59 -5.90 3.91 -2.01
N ASN A 60 -6.64 2.80 -1.97
CA ASN A 60 -6.24 1.55 -2.59
C ASN A 60 -6.65 1.48 -4.07
N ALA A 61 -6.24 0.41 -4.76
CA ALA A 61 -6.56 0.18 -6.17
C ALA A 61 -8.07 0.08 -6.46
N ASN A 62 -8.90 -0.21 -5.45
CA ASN A 62 -10.36 -0.24 -5.57
C ASN A 62 -10.99 1.16 -5.44
N GLY A 63 -10.19 2.18 -5.09
CA GLY A 63 -10.65 3.54 -4.81
C GLY A 63 -11.14 3.76 -3.38
N GLU A 64 -10.99 2.78 -2.50
CA GLU A 64 -11.39 2.84 -1.09
C GLU A 64 -10.36 3.63 -0.29
N LEU A 65 -10.84 4.46 0.63
CA LEU A 65 -10.01 5.29 1.49
C LEU A 65 -9.75 4.58 2.81
N ASN A 66 -8.48 4.25 3.05
CA ASN A 66 -8.01 3.48 4.20
C ASN A 66 -7.09 4.34 5.07
N LYS A 67 -7.04 4.01 6.36
CA LYS A 67 -6.16 4.66 7.34
C LYS A 67 -5.36 3.63 8.10
N VAL A 68 -4.08 3.91 8.29
CA VAL A 68 -3.19 3.10 9.13
C VAL A 68 -2.46 3.96 10.13
N PHE A 69 -2.26 3.38 11.31
CA PHE A 69 -1.57 4.00 12.43
C PHE A 69 -0.24 3.29 12.66
N ALA A 70 0.85 4.04 12.61
CA ALA A 70 2.18 3.60 12.98
C ALA A 70 2.62 4.29 14.26
N GLU A 71 3.22 3.52 15.16
CA GLU A 71 3.80 4.02 16.41
C GLU A 71 5.32 3.95 16.31
N CYS A 72 6.00 5.03 16.69
CA CYS A 72 7.43 5.05 16.90
C CYS A 72 7.76 4.50 18.29
N ARG A 73 8.47 3.37 18.35
CA ARG A 73 8.88 2.76 19.63
C ARG A 73 10.03 3.50 20.30
N ASP A 74 10.86 4.16 19.50
CA ASP A 74 11.98 4.99 19.97
C ASP A 74 11.58 6.46 19.86
N VAL A 75 10.92 6.95 20.91
CA VAL A 75 10.37 8.32 20.95
C VAL A 75 11.48 9.37 21.03
N GLU A 76 12.65 9.01 21.54
CA GLU A 76 13.80 9.90 21.68
C GLU A 76 14.46 10.15 20.32
N ASN A 77 14.56 9.12 19.47
CA ASN A 77 15.04 9.23 18.09
C ASN A 77 13.91 9.26 17.06
N PHE A 78 12.89 10.07 17.30
CA PHE A 78 11.74 10.19 16.40
C PHE A 78 12.17 10.70 15.01
N ASP A 79 12.25 9.76 14.06
CA ASP A 79 12.60 10.02 12.67
C ASP A 79 11.36 9.85 11.80
N GLN A 80 10.89 10.96 11.22
CA GLN A 80 9.67 10.98 10.41
C GLN A 80 9.74 10.03 9.22
N GLU A 81 10.91 9.84 8.61
CA GLU A 81 11.08 8.94 7.46
C GLU A 81 10.87 7.48 7.88
N LYS A 82 11.45 7.07 9.01
CA LYS A 82 11.32 5.70 9.52
C LYS A 82 9.91 5.36 9.97
N VAL A 83 9.21 6.32 10.58
CA VAL A 83 7.84 6.10 11.04
C VAL A 83 6.86 6.10 9.86
N LEU A 84 7.12 6.92 8.83
CA LEU A 84 6.38 6.87 7.57
C LEU A 84 6.60 5.54 6.85
N GLU A 85 7.84 5.06 6.75
CA GLU A 85 8.15 3.76 6.17
C GLU A 85 7.36 2.64 6.87
N LYS A 86 7.34 2.67 8.20
CA LYS A 86 6.53 1.74 9.00
C LYS A 86 5.03 1.85 8.71
N ALA A 87 4.51 3.06 8.51
CA ALA A 87 3.12 3.28 8.14
C ALA A 87 2.80 2.72 6.74
N LEU A 88 3.69 2.95 5.76
CA LEU A 88 3.58 2.41 4.41
C LEU A 88 3.61 0.88 4.40
N LEU A 89 4.53 0.26 5.13
CA LEU A 89 4.61 -1.21 5.25
C LEU A 89 3.32 -1.80 5.84
N LYS A 90 2.74 -1.15 6.86
CA LYS A 90 1.43 -1.55 7.40
C LYS A 90 0.30 -1.40 6.37
N ALA A 91 0.28 -0.34 5.58
CA ALA A 91 -0.69 -0.16 4.51
C ALA A 91 -0.60 -1.29 3.48
N PHE A 92 0.60 -1.62 3.02
CA PHE A 92 0.82 -2.73 2.08
C PHE A 92 0.41 -4.08 2.67
N GLN A 93 0.75 -4.34 3.94
CA GLN A 93 0.33 -5.56 4.62
C GLN A 93 -1.20 -5.73 4.62
N ASN A 94 -1.95 -4.66 4.90
CA ASN A 94 -3.40 -4.69 4.87
C ASN A 94 -3.96 -5.02 3.48
N GLU A 95 -3.40 -4.42 2.42
CA GLU A 95 -3.85 -4.73 1.06
C GLU A 95 -3.52 -6.16 0.65
N ILE A 96 -2.32 -6.65 0.98
CA ILE A 96 -1.90 -8.04 0.72
C ILE A 96 -2.86 -9.03 1.38
N ILE A 97 -3.20 -8.79 2.65
CA ILE A 97 -4.18 -9.61 3.38
C ILE A 97 -5.53 -9.56 2.68
N ASN A 98 -6.03 -8.37 2.33
CA ASN A 98 -7.33 -8.21 1.68
C ASN A 98 -7.43 -9.01 0.37
N ILE A 99 -6.39 -8.97 -0.47
CA ILE A 99 -6.33 -9.75 -1.71
C ILE A 99 -6.37 -11.25 -1.42
N SER A 100 -5.60 -11.72 -0.43
CA SER A 100 -5.52 -13.14 -0.09
C SER A 100 -6.87 -13.71 0.37
N VAL A 101 -7.70 -12.87 1.00
CA VAL A 101 -9.03 -13.24 1.48
C VAL A 101 -10.08 -13.16 0.36
N SER A 102 -9.98 -12.18 -0.53
CA SER A 102 -11.00 -11.92 -1.57
C SER A 102 -10.80 -12.69 -2.88
N LYS A 103 -9.56 -12.99 -3.30
CA LYS A 103 -9.31 -13.65 -4.59
C LYS A 103 -9.73 -15.12 -4.68
N ASN A 104 -10.15 -15.73 -3.56
CA ASN A 104 -10.61 -17.13 -3.53
C ASN A 104 -12.08 -17.29 -3.09
N THR A 105 -12.88 -16.22 -3.14
CA THR A 105 -14.32 -16.32 -2.85
C THR A 105 -15.11 -16.71 -4.10
N VAL A 106 -15.16 -18.02 -4.33
CA VAL A 106 -16.19 -18.80 -5.04
C VAL A 106 -16.47 -18.42 -6.51
N HIS A 107 -15.79 -19.12 -7.42
CA HIS A 107 -16.39 -19.42 -8.73
C HIS A 107 -17.50 -20.47 -8.51
N PRO A 108 -18.73 -20.29 -9.03
CA PRO A 108 -19.84 -21.24 -8.83
C PRO A 108 -19.53 -22.67 -9.29
N GLU A 109 -18.55 -22.85 -10.18
CA GLU A 109 -18.12 -24.15 -10.71
C GLU A 109 -17.26 -24.96 -9.73
N CYS A 110 -16.63 -24.34 -8.72
CA CYS A 110 -15.85 -25.06 -7.71
C CYS A 110 -16.73 -25.73 -6.63
N ARG A 111 -18.06 -25.58 -6.68
CA ARG A 111 -18.99 -26.24 -5.74
C ARG A 111 -19.44 -27.64 -6.18
N TYR A 112 -19.14 -28.07 -7.41
CA TYR A 112 -19.69 -29.32 -7.97
C TYR A 112 -18.81 -30.56 -7.86
N ASN A 113 -17.60 -30.46 -7.28
CA ASN A 113 -16.71 -31.60 -7.07
C ASN A 113 -16.51 -31.89 -5.57
N ARG A 114 -17.62 -32.08 -4.83
CA ARG A 114 -17.59 -32.67 -3.49
C ARG A 114 -18.63 -33.76 -3.35
#